data_AF-A0A2V0QQR1-F1
#
_entry.id   AF-A0A2V0QQR1-F1
#
_cell.length_a   1.000
_cell.length_b   1.000
_cell.length_c   1.000
_cell.angle_alpha   90.00
_cell.angle_beta   90.00
_cell.angle_gamma   90.00
#
_symmetry.space_group_name_H-M   'P 1'
#
loop_
_entity.id
_entity.type
_entity.pdbx_description
1 polymer ?
#
loop_
_entity_poly.entity_id
_entity_poly.type
_entity_poly.pdbx_seq_one_letter_code
_entity_poly.pdbx_strand_id
1 'polypeptide(L)'
;MLHSASETALIKVVAVEDPPAHPVVNNTYGVIFKTPLADCMNILNPPDFVKNLSSYVPGSPCSLYNKCLSCENAMITVAHLPHLFALYRDYTRLVEVSRVMDTPYGDVVRENMSILKAILNPEVSDFSSEELSKAKRLSGYISSTVLVDGVGL
;
A
#
# COMPACT_ATOMS: atom_id res chain seq x y z
N MET A 1 -45.61 -49.14 -0.31
CA MET A 1 -44.45 -48.99 0.60
C MET A 1 -43.23 -48.68 -0.24
N LEU A 2 -42.81 -47.41 -0.28
CA LEU A 2 -41.55 -46.96 -0.90
C LEU A 2 -41.10 -45.75 -0.06
N HIS A 3 -40.34 -46.01 1.01
CA HIS A 3 -39.63 -44.96 1.74
C HIS A 3 -38.27 -44.79 1.08
N SER A 4 -38.05 -43.66 0.42
CA SER A 4 -36.73 -43.23 -0.02
C SER A 4 -36.05 -42.54 1.17
N ALA A 5 -35.00 -43.16 1.68
CA ALA A 5 -34.16 -42.59 2.74
C ALA A 5 -33.30 -41.47 2.15
N SER A 6 -33.36 -40.29 2.76
CA SER A 6 -32.50 -39.15 2.45
C SER A 6 -31.12 -39.40 3.08
N GLU A 7 -30.12 -39.62 2.23
CA GLU A 7 -28.73 -39.79 2.66
C GLU A 7 -28.09 -38.40 2.78
N THR A 8 -28.00 -37.90 4.02
CA THR A 8 -27.34 -36.62 4.32
C THR A 8 -25.83 -36.87 4.41
N ALA A 9 -25.08 -36.41 3.42
CA ALA A 9 -23.62 -36.49 3.40
C ALA A 9 -23.01 -35.58 4.49
N LEU A 10 -22.41 -36.20 5.51
CA LEU A 10 -21.59 -35.53 6.52
C LEU A 10 -20.26 -35.08 5.89
N ILE A 11 -20.12 -33.77 5.64
CA ILE A 11 -18.84 -33.15 5.30
C ILE A 11 -17.98 -33.17 6.56
N LYS A 12 -16.98 -34.05 6.62
CA LYS A 12 -15.91 -33.96 7.63
C LYS A 12 -15.03 -32.76 7.28
N VAL A 13 -15.15 -31.69 8.05
CA VAL A 13 -14.18 -30.61 8.07
C VAL A 13 -12.89 -31.20 8.65
N VAL A 14 -11.95 -31.55 7.77
CA VAL A 14 -10.58 -31.89 8.18
C VAL A 14 -9.93 -30.57 8.58
N ALA A 15 -9.47 -30.48 9.82
CA ALA A 15 -8.64 -29.36 10.25
C ALA A 15 -7.43 -29.30 9.31
N VAL A 16 -7.34 -28.22 8.53
CA VAL A 16 -6.12 -27.89 7.80
C VAL A 16 -5.15 -27.45 8.88
N GLU A 17 -4.16 -28.30 9.19
CA GLU A 17 -3.05 -27.88 10.04
C GLU A 17 -2.38 -26.68 9.35
N ASP A 18 -2.20 -25.59 10.11
CA ASP A 18 -1.49 -24.42 9.60
C ASP A 18 -0.13 -24.87 9.04
N PRO A 19 0.26 -24.41 7.83
CA PRO A 19 1.56 -24.73 7.28
C PRO A 19 2.65 -24.28 8.28
N PRO A 20 3.76 -25.03 8.40
CA PRO A 20 4.81 -24.71 9.35
C PRO A 20 5.25 -23.26 9.16
N ALA A 21 5.24 -22.50 10.25
CA ALA A 21 5.65 -21.11 10.26
C ALA A 21 7.02 -20.98 9.57
N HIS A 22 7.03 -20.35 8.40
CA HIS A 22 8.28 -20.07 7.71
C HIS A 22 9.12 -19.16 8.61
N PRO A 23 10.44 -19.42 8.74
CA PRO A 23 11.31 -18.56 9.53
C PRO A 23 11.15 -17.12 9.01
N VAL A 24 10.85 -16.19 9.91
CA VAL A 24 10.86 -14.75 9.61
C VAL A 24 12.29 -14.43 9.14
N VAL A 25 12.47 -14.33 7.83
CA VAL A 25 13.75 -13.93 7.25
C VAL A 25 13.88 -12.43 7.50
N ASN A 26 14.51 -12.08 8.61
CA ASN A 26 14.99 -10.73 8.83
C ASN A 26 15.99 -10.40 7.72
N ASN A 27 15.91 -9.21 7.14
CA ASN A 27 16.90 -8.73 6.16
C ASN A 27 18.25 -8.54 6.87
N THR A 28 18.99 -9.63 7.03
CA THR A 28 20.32 -9.67 7.65
C THR A 28 21.40 -9.02 6.79
N TYR A 29 21.07 -8.58 5.57
CA TYR A 29 22.05 -8.13 4.57
C TYR A 29 22.21 -6.61 4.50
N GLY A 30 21.41 -5.83 5.24
CA GLY A 30 21.51 -4.36 5.23
C GLY A 30 21.19 -3.71 3.88
N VAL A 31 20.55 -4.45 2.96
CA VAL A 31 20.19 -3.96 1.62
C VAL A 31 18.88 -3.20 1.71
N ILE A 32 18.89 -1.92 1.37
CA ILE A 32 17.69 -1.08 1.27
C ILE A 32 17.16 -1.12 -0.16
N PHE A 33 15.93 -1.60 -0.32
CA PHE A 33 15.28 -1.68 -1.63
C PHE A 33 14.61 -0.35 -1.96
N LYS A 34 14.95 0.22 -3.12
CA LYS A 34 14.32 1.44 -3.62
C LYS A 34 12.97 1.11 -4.25
N THR A 35 11.90 1.75 -3.80
CA THR A 35 10.58 1.68 -4.44
C THR A 35 10.17 3.07 -4.94
N PRO A 36 9.18 3.20 -5.83
CA PRO A 36 8.75 4.50 -6.34
C PRO A 36 8.22 5.47 -5.27
N LEU A 37 7.71 4.95 -4.13
CA LEU A 37 7.08 5.77 -3.08
C LEU A 37 7.93 5.92 -1.81
N ALA A 38 8.79 4.94 -1.51
CA ALA A 38 9.62 4.89 -0.31
C ALA A 38 10.79 3.92 -0.48
N ASP A 39 11.73 3.94 0.45
CA ASP A 39 12.70 2.86 0.62
C ASP A 39 12.08 1.72 1.43
N CYS A 40 12.55 0.48 1.25
CA CYS A 40 12.05 -0.70 1.96
C CYS A 40 13.19 -1.42 2.69
N MET A 41 13.00 -1.59 4.00
CA MET A 41 13.95 -2.26 4.89
C MET A 41 13.88 -3.78 4.80
N ASN A 42 12.74 -4.36 4.42
CA ASN A 42 12.59 -5.80 4.29
C ASN A 42 11.47 -6.18 3.31
N ILE A 43 11.85 -6.48 2.06
CA ILE A 43 10.89 -6.94 1.04
C ILE A 43 10.37 -8.35 1.31
N LEU A 44 11.09 -9.16 2.10
CA LEU A 44 10.75 -10.56 2.40
C LEU A 44 9.83 -10.69 3.62
N ASN A 45 9.55 -9.59 4.33
CA ASN A 45 8.58 -9.54 5.42
C ASN A 45 7.45 -8.56 5.09
N PRO A 46 6.58 -8.86 4.10
CA PRO A 46 5.45 -8.00 3.80
C PRO A 46 4.43 -7.95 4.97
N PRO A 47 3.60 -6.91 5.05
CA PRO A 47 2.51 -6.84 6.04
C PRO A 47 1.51 -8.00 5.91
N ASP A 48 0.80 -8.31 6.99
CA ASP A 48 -0.11 -9.47 7.04
C ASP A 48 -1.24 -9.41 6.00
N PHE A 49 -1.74 -8.21 5.70
CA PHE A 49 -2.76 -8.06 4.65
C PHE A 49 -2.27 -8.54 3.28
N VAL A 50 -0.96 -8.41 2.99
CA VAL A 50 -0.34 -8.92 1.76
C VAL A 50 -0.20 -10.44 1.83
N LYS A 51 0.25 -10.96 2.98
CA LYS A 51 0.41 -12.41 3.21
C LYS A 51 -0.91 -13.17 3.09
N ASN A 52 -2.02 -12.50 3.39
CA ASN A 52 -3.38 -13.06 3.34
C ASN A 52 -4.03 -13.01 1.93
N LEU A 53 -3.36 -12.43 0.93
CA LEU A 53 -3.88 -12.43 -0.44
C LEU A 53 -3.79 -13.84 -1.04
N SER A 54 -4.80 -14.24 -1.80
CA SER A 54 -4.81 -15.53 -2.50
C SER A 54 -3.68 -15.71 -3.52
N SER A 55 -3.10 -14.61 -3.98
CA SER A 55 -1.96 -14.57 -4.92
C SER A 55 -0.59 -14.61 -4.22
N TYR A 56 -0.55 -14.52 -2.88
CA TYR A 56 0.71 -14.51 -2.16
C TYR A 56 1.34 -15.91 -2.14
N VAL A 57 2.64 -15.97 -2.45
CA VAL A 57 3.45 -17.17 -2.29
C VAL A 57 4.34 -16.98 -1.06
N PRO A 58 4.26 -17.87 -0.05
CA PRO A 58 5.10 -17.76 1.14
C PRO A 58 6.59 -17.65 0.81
N GLY A 59 7.27 -16.68 1.44
CA GLY A 59 8.68 -16.37 1.19
C GLY A 59 8.96 -15.53 -0.06
N SER A 60 7.95 -15.20 -0.87
CA SER A 60 8.12 -14.27 -1.99
C SER A 60 8.26 -12.81 -1.52
N PRO A 61 9.00 -11.97 -2.26
CA PRO A 61 9.02 -10.53 -2.02
C PRO A 61 7.65 -9.86 -2.11
N CYS A 62 7.46 -8.80 -1.33
CA CYS A 62 6.29 -7.93 -1.46
C CYS A 62 6.15 -7.41 -2.90
N SER A 63 4.94 -7.52 -3.46
CA SER A 63 4.62 -7.04 -4.82
C SER A 63 3.70 -5.82 -4.85
N LEU A 64 3.14 -5.42 -3.71
CA LEU A 64 2.20 -4.29 -3.60
C LEU A 64 2.89 -2.96 -3.27
N TYR A 65 3.77 -2.51 -4.16
CA TYR A 65 4.55 -1.29 -3.97
C TYR A 65 3.69 -0.01 -3.86
N ASN A 66 2.49 -0.02 -4.43
CA ASN A 66 1.52 1.08 -4.31
C ASN A 66 0.97 1.26 -2.89
N LYS A 67 1.19 0.29 -1.99
CA LYS A 67 0.83 0.35 -0.57
C LYS A 67 2.05 0.58 0.35
N CYS A 68 3.23 0.88 -0.21
CA CYS A 68 4.45 1.10 0.57
C CYS A 68 4.29 2.17 1.66
N LEU A 69 3.55 3.25 1.43
CA LEU A 69 3.40 4.33 2.42
C LEU A 69 2.63 3.90 3.69
N SER A 70 1.93 2.76 3.66
CA SER A 70 1.26 2.18 4.83
C SER A 70 2.05 1.02 5.47
N CYS A 71 3.25 0.71 4.96
CA CYS A 71 4.02 -0.46 5.36
C CYS A 71 5.01 -0.11 6.47
N GLU A 72 5.10 -0.94 7.51
CA GLU A 72 6.07 -0.76 8.61
C GLU A 72 7.54 -0.89 8.16
N ASN A 73 7.79 -1.59 7.05
CA ASN A 73 9.13 -1.69 6.49
C ASN A 73 9.49 -0.48 5.62
N ALA A 74 8.57 0.46 5.40
CA ALA A 74 8.83 1.62 4.57
C ALA A 74 9.63 2.67 5.34
N MET A 75 10.65 3.17 4.67
CA MET A 75 11.50 4.25 5.15
C MET A 75 11.32 5.46 4.22
N ILE A 76 10.82 6.54 4.79
CA ILE A 76 10.64 7.80 4.08
C ILE A 76 11.76 8.73 4.53
N THR A 77 12.40 9.37 3.56
CA THR A 77 13.49 10.33 3.79
C THR A 77 13.17 11.64 3.10
N VAL A 78 13.92 12.71 3.43
CA VAL A 78 13.76 14.04 2.83
C VAL A 78 13.79 14.01 1.29
N ALA A 79 14.55 13.09 0.70
CA ALA A 79 14.65 12.93 -0.76
C ALA A 79 13.32 12.51 -1.42
N HIS A 80 12.43 11.86 -0.67
CA HIS A 80 11.13 11.41 -1.15
C HIS A 80 10.08 12.52 -1.13
N LEU A 81 10.20 13.48 -0.21
CA LEU A 81 9.17 14.51 0.04
C LEU A 81 8.71 15.27 -1.21
N PRO A 82 9.58 15.70 -2.15
CA PRO A 82 9.12 16.37 -3.37
C PRO A 82 8.17 15.52 -4.20
N HIS A 83 8.43 14.21 -4.32
CA HIS A 83 7.56 13.29 -5.04
C HIS A 83 6.23 13.07 -4.31
N LEU A 84 6.26 12.97 -2.97
CA LEU A 84 5.04 12.83 -2.17
C LEU A 84 4.15 14.08 -2.26
N PHE A 85 4.74 15.29 -2.27
CA PHE A 85 4.00 16.52 -2.54
C PHE A 85 3.41 16.56 -3.95
N ALA A 86 4.14 16.10 -4.97
CA ALA A 86 3.63 16.00 -6.34
C ALA A 86 2.45 15.03 -6.41
N LEU A 87 2.57 13.86 -5.77
CA LEU A 87 1.51 12.86 -5.71
C LEU A 87 0.25 13.39 -5.00
N TYR A 88 0.41 14.09 -3.88
CA TYR A 88 -0.73 14.69 -3.17
C TYR A 88 -1.43 15.77 -4.01
N ARG A 89 -0.65 16.62 -4.71
CA ARG A 89 -1.18 17.59 -5.69
C ARG A 89 -2.00 16.90 -6.77
N ASP A 90 -1.48 15.81 -7.32
CA ASP A 90 -2.11 15.14 -8.46
C ASP A 90 -3.38 14.37 -8.02
N TYR A 91 -3.40 13.78 -6.83
CA TYR A 91 -4.64 13.27 -6.22
C TYR A 91 -5.67 14.37 -5.97
N THR A 92 -5.24 15.51 -5.44
CA THR A 92 -6.13 16.66 -5.21
C THR A 92 -6.77 17.10 -6.52
N ARG A 93 -5.98 17.25 -7.58
CA ARG A 93 -6.47 17.58 -8.92
C ARG A 93 -7.44 16.53 -9.46
N LEU A 94 -7.10 15.24 -9.33
CA LEU A 94 -7.98 14.15 -9.78
C LEU A 94 -9.35 14.21 -9.10
N VAL A 95 -9.39 14.46 -7.79
CA VAL A 95 -10.64 14.62 -7.03
C VAL A 95 -11.43 15.86 -7.48
N GLU A 96 -10.74 16.96 -7.79
CA GLU A 96 -11.38 18.21 -8.22
C GLU A 96 -12.02 18.13 -9.62
N VAL A 97 -11.39 17.40 -10.55
CA VAL A 97 -11.76 17.46 -11.97
C VAL A 97 -12.43 16.20 -12.49
N SER A 98 -12.61 15.16 -11.66
CA SER A 98 -13.20 13.89 -12.07
C SER A 98 -14.25 13.38 -11.08
N ARG A 99 -14.93 12.30 -11.44
CA ARG A 99 -15.86 11.56 -10.55
C ARG A 99 -15.20 10.37 -9.87
N VAL A 100 -13.88 10.37 -9.69
CA VAL A 100 -13.14 9.22 -9.09
C VAL A 100 -13.73 8.81 -7.73
N MET A 101 -14.24 9.77 -6.97
CA MET A 101 -14.81 9.53 -5.64
C MET A 101 -16.14 8.75 -5.68
N ASP A 102 -16.83 8.73 -6.82
CA ASP A 102 -18.07 7.98 -7.03
C ASP A 102 -17.81 6.54 -7.52
N THR A 103 -16.53 6.18 -7.71
CA THR A 103 -16.11 4.85 -8.18
C THR A 103 -15.65 3.99 -7.00
N PRO A 104 -15.52 2.66 -7.19
CA PRO A 104 -14.90 1.79 -6.20
C PRO A 104 -13.46 2.19 -5.79
N TYR A 105 -12.79 3.03 -6.59
CA TYR A 105 -11.45 3.54 -6.28
C TYR A 105 -11.44 4.71 -5.29
N GLY A 106 -12.59 5.34 -5.01
CA GLY A 106 -12.70 6.52 -4.16
C GLY A 106 -12.14 6.31 -2.75
N ASP A 107 -12.35 5.13 -2.17
CA ASP A 107 -11.84 4.79 -0.84
C ASP A 107 -10.31 4.67 -0.84
N VAL A 108 -9.74 4.07 -1.88
CA VAL A 108 -8.29 3.95 -2.05
C VAL A 108 -7.64 5.33 -2.22
N VAL A 109 -8.26 6.22 -3.01
CA VAL A 109 -7.80 7.60 -3.17
C VAL A 109 -7.82 8.34 -1.84
N ARG A 110 -8.91 8.20 -1.07
CA ARG A 110 -9.05 8.84 0.25
C ARG A 110 -7.99 8.36 1.24
N GLU A 111 -7.76 7.05 1.31
CA GLU A 111 -6.74 6.45 2.16
C GLU A 111 -5.35 6.99 1.82
N ASN A 112 -4.98 6.96 0.53
CA ASN A 112 -3.68 7.45 0.07
C ASN A 112 -3.50 8.95 0.37
N MET A 113 -4.52 9.77 0.12
CA MET A 113 -4.48 11.19 0.47
C MET A 113 -4.35 11.43 1.98
N SER A 114 -4.99 10.61 2.81
CA SER A 114 -4.90 10.71 4.27
C SER A 114 -3.47 10.44 4.77
N ILE A 115 -2.83 9.40 4.25
CA ILE A 115 -1.44 9.05 4.58
C ILE A 115 -0.50 10.17 4.14
N LEU A 116 -0.63 10.63 2.89
CA LEU A 116 0.16 11.75 2.38
C LEU A 116 -0.04 13.01 3.22
N LYS A 117 -1.28 13.32 3.62
CA LYS A 117 -1.56 14.48 4.46
C LYS A 117 -0.89 14.37 5.83
N ALA A 118 -0.84 13.19 6.44
CA ALA A 118 -0.12 12.99 7.70
C ALA A 118 1.38 13.21 7.53
N ILE A 119 2.01 12.62 6.50
CA ILE A 119 3.44 12.76 6.22
C ILE A 119 3.82 14.22 5.93
N LEU A 120 2.95 14.97 5.24
CA LEU A 120 3.26 16.30 4.70
C LEU A 120 2.76 17.47 5.57
N ASN A 121 2.09 17.18 6.70
CA ASN A 121 1.52 18.21 7.57
C ASN A 121 2.57 18.73 8.58
N PRO A 122 2.96 20.02 8.54
CA PRO A 122 3.97 20.59 9.43
C PRO A 122 3.70 20.44 10.93
N GLU A 123 2.44 20.25 11.34
CA GLU A 123 2.04 20.15 12.74
C GLU A 123 2.22 18.74 13.33
N VAL A 124 2.27 17.70 12.49
CA VAL A 124 2.30 16.29 12.92
C VAL A 124 3.37 15.45 12.25
N SER A 125 4.06 15.99 11.25
CA SER A 125 5.12 15.31 10.51
C SER A 125 6.39 15.22 11.34
N ASP A 126 7.14 14.13 11.17
CA ASP A 126 8.50 13.97 11.71
C ASP A 126 9.53 14.84 10.96
N PHE A 127 9.17 15.41 9.80
CA PHE A 127 10.03 16.31 9.03
C PHE A 127 9.85 17.75 9.48
N SER A 128 10.95 18.51 9.50
CA SER A 128 10.91 19.92 9.86
C SER A 128 10.08 20.75 8.87
N SER A 129 9.52 21.86 9.34
CA SER A 129 8.77 22.77 8.47
C SER A 129 9.62 23.33 7.32
N GLU A 130 10.94 23.48 7.52
CA GLU A 130 11.86 23.91 6.48
C GLU A 130 12.02 22.86 5.38
N GLU A 131 12.21 21.58 5.76
CA GLU A 131 12.28 20.46 4.81
C GLU A 131 10.99 20.32 4.02
N LEU A 132 9.84 20.39 4.69
CA LEU A 132 8.52 20.33 4.06
C LEU A 132 8.30 21.49 3.08
N SER A 133 8.63 22.72 3.49
CA SER A 133 8.50 23.91 2.64
C SER A 133 9.40 23.81 1.39
N LYS A 134 10.66 23.42 1.58
CA LYS A 134 11.61 23.20 0.48
C LYS A 134 11.11 22.12 -0.47
N ALA A 135 10.64 20.99 0.05
CA ALA A 135 10.13 19.89 -0.75
C ALA A 135 8.88 20.27 -1.54
N LYS A 136 7.94 21.00 -0.94
CA LYS A 136 6.75 21.53 -1.61
C LYS A 136 7.10 22.47 -2.77
N ARG A 137 8.15 23.27 -2.64
CA ARG A 137 8.64 24.09 -3.76
C ARG A 137 9.22 23.22 -4.87
N LEU A 138 10.02 22.21 -4.53
CA LEU A 138 10.68 21.32 -5.50
C LEU A 138 9.68 20.42 -6.24
N SER A 139 8.55 20.07 -5.63
CA SER A 139 7.52 19.25 -6.27
C SER A 139 6.89 19.91 -7.50
N GLY A 140 7.00 21.24 -7.63
CA GLY A 140 6.56 21.97 -8.83
C GLY A 140 7.27 21.54 -10.11
N TYR A 141 8.46 20.94 -10.01
CA TYR A 141 9.24 20.44 -11.15
C TYR A 141 9.04 18.94 -11.42
N ILE A 142 8.21 18.28 -10.62
CA ILE A 142 7.97 16.83 -10.72
C ILE A 142 6.61 16.61 -11.37
N SER A 143 6.62 15.90 -12.49
CA SER A 143 5.42 15.28 -13.05
C SER A 143 5.24 13.92 -12.38
N SER A 144 4.08 13.71 -11.75
CA SER A 144 3.63 12.38 -11.35
C SER A 144 2.39 12.04 -12.19
N THR A 145 2.12 10.76 -12.38
CA THR A 145 0.95 10.30 -13.11
C THR A 145 0.12 9.43 -12.21
N VAL A 146 -0.99 9.97 -11.71
CA VAL A 146 -2.04 9.19 -11.06
C VAL A 146 -2.95 8.68 -12.16
N LEU A 147 -2.82 7.40 -12.50
CA LEU A 147 -3.71 6.72 -13.43
C LEU A 147 -4.75 5.95 -12.63
N VAL A 148 -6.02 6.20 -12.89
CA VAL A 148 -7.13 5.39 -12.40
C VAL A 148 -7.89 4.89 -13.62
N ASP A 149 -7.81 3.58 -13.86
CA ASP A 149 -8.44 2.94 -15.03
C ASP A 149 -9.95 3.24 -15.07
N GLY A 150 -10.44 3.68 -16.23
CA GLY A 150 -11.84 4.04 -16.44
C GLY A 150 -12.24 5.44 -15.96
N VAL A 151 -11.33 6.19 -15.33
CA VAL A 151 -11.51 7.61 -15.00
C VAL A 151 -10.50 8.41 -15.81
N GLY A 152 -10.86 8.73 -17.05
CA GLY A 152 -10.06 9.62 -17.89
C GLY A 152 -10.08 11.06 -17.35
N LEU A 153 -8.93 11.74 -17.46
CA LEU A 153 -8.84 13.21 -17.42
C LEU A 153 -9.12 13.79 -18.80
#